data_AF-A0A821QT70-F1
#
_entry.id   AF-A0A821QT70-F1
#
_cell.length_a   1.000
_cell.length_b   1.000
_cell.length_c   1.000
_cell.angle_alpha   90.00
_cell.angle_beta   90.00
_cell.angle_gamma   90.00
#
_symmetry.space_group_name_H-M   'P 1'
#
loop_
_entity.id
_entity.type
_entity.pdbx_description
1 polymer ?
#
loop_
_entity_poly.entity_id
_entity_poly.type
_entity_poly.pdbx_seq_one_letter_code
_entity_poly.pdbx_strand_id
1 'polypeptide(L)'
;MKITKAKGVKTFYYGNELLLPNQPYHDTFLQFMNTIFKWARCFGIAGFSSMLWQIWAAFVLISLALTECGAIWKVIKALAGWARDTANHRSVTARFAGAMFYAASLTSQILCWRLSYRWRALAKYWASVEWVLNIKYVSPDHGLKKRLLAVTAFMATGATIEHLMSILATTGIDCPFSDILKTYVLKSHGFLLLDQEYYKMIAPPVLFVSNIATILWNFQDILIVLISMGLTSRYHRLNMCVATVCSELHKERKWSKDNEILQVYLWRKIREAYVKQALLVRKINSAFGLILLFSNFFSFYFICLQLFLGITQGFTGDVFQKMYSIVSLAWICVRTCCVVLAAADIYENSKRALPYLYTCRAQFYNIEIERLQDQLDKDHIALSGMGFFNLTRTVLLQVASSVITYVLVLVQYDNRGDEQQTTNVTNANITLNDTMP
;
A
#
# COMPACT_ATOMS: atom_id res chain seq x y z
N MET A 1 -41.64 -40.05 -39.42
CA MET A 1 -40.26 -40.22 -38.91
C MET A 1 -40.25 -39.82 -37.44
N LYS A 2 -39.88 -40.75 -36.55
CA LYS A 2 -39.95 -40.63 -35.09
C LYS A 2 -38.93 -39.62 -34.54
N ILE A 3 -39.35 -38.94 -33.48
CA ILE A 3 -38.68 -37.93 -32.66
C ILE A 3 -37.25 -38.31 -32.24
N THR A 4 -36.31 -37.36 -32.28
CA THR A 4 -35.25 -37.30 -31.27
C THR A 4 -35.34 -35.99 -30.49
N LYS A 5 -35.61 -36.17 -29.19
CA LYS A 5 -35.79 -35.17 -28.14
C LYS A 5 -34.61 -34.19 -28.08
N ALA A 6 -34.93 -32.91 -28.00
CA ALA A 6 -34.07 -31.90 -27.40
C ALA A 6 -33.61 -32.40 -26.01
N LYS A 7 -32.28 -32.60 -25.84
CA LYS A 7 -31.70 -32.89 -24.52
C LYS A 7 -31.80 -31.62 -23.69
N GLY A 8 -32.54 -31.74 -22.59
CA GLY A 8 -33.01 -30.63 -21.77
C GLY A 8 -31.90 -29.80 -21.14
N VAL A 9 -32.20 -28.51 -21.04
CA VAL A 9 -31.68 -27.61 -20.01
C VAL A 9 -32.10 -28.22 -18.67
N LYS A 10 -31.17 -28.90 -17.99
CA LYS A 10 -31.40 -29.39 -16.63
C LYS A 10 -31.57 -28.19 -15.71
N THR A 11 -32.70 -28.19 -15.01
CA THR A 11 -33.09 -27.26 -13.95
C THR A 11 -31.98 -27.15 -12.89
N PHE A 12 -31.60 -25.91 -12.54
CA PHE A 12 -30.43 -25.55 -11.74
C PHE A 12 -30.63 -25.61 -10.21
N TYR A 13 -31.22 -26.70 -9.67
CA TYR A 13 -31.37 -26.87 -8.22
C TYR A 13 -31.24 -28.33 -7.80
N TYR A 14 -30.39 -28.59 -6.79
CA TYR A 14 -30.41 -29.81 -5.98
C TYR A 14 -30.35 -29.37 -4.51
N GLY A 15 -31.51 -29.28 -3.87
CA GLY A 15 -31.65 -28.64 -2.56
C GLY A 15 -31.45 -27.12 -2.59
N ASN A 16 -31.35 -26.49 -1.41
CA ASN A 16 -31.20 -25.04 -1.23
C ASN A 16 -29.85 -24.47 -1.72
N GLU A 17 -29.06 -25.20 -2.50
CA GLU A 17 -27.79 -24.72 -3.05
C GLU A 17 -27.82 -24.65 -4.59
N LEU A 18 -27.42 -23.47 -5.09
CA LEU A 18 -27.33 -23.13 -6.50
C LEU A 18 -26.04 -23.76 -7.09
N LEU A 19 -26.17 -24.83 -7.88
CA LEU A 19 -25.05 -25.40 -8.63
C LEU A 19 -24.68 -24.46 -9.79
N LEU A 20 -23.75 -23.53 -9.53
CA LEU A 20 -23.11 -22.77 -10.59
C LEU A 20 -22.37 -23.74 -11.54
N PRO A 21 -22.57 -23.65 -12.87
CA PRO A 21 -21.82 -24.49 -13.81
C PRO A 21 -20.32 -24.25 -13.60
N ASN A 22 -19.55 -25.34 -13.51
CA ASN A 22 -18.10 -25.37 -13.30
C ASN A 22 -17.41 -24.22 -14.04
N GLN A 23 -16.80 -23.29 -13.28
CA GLN A 23 -16.01 -22.18 -13.82
C GLN A 23 -14.76 -22.73 -14.52
N PRO A 24 -14.62 -22.63 -15.86
CA PRO A 24 -13.47 -23.19 -16.56
C PRO A 24 -12.20 -22.33 -16.41
N TYR A 25 -12.27 -21.16 -15.78
CA TYR A 25 -11.13 -20.30 -15.48
C TYR A 25 -11.14 -19.90 -14.01
N HIS A 26 -10.25 -20.51 -13.23
CA HIS A 26 -9.92 -20.04 -11.90
C HIS A 26 -9.04 -18.78 -12.02
N ASP A 27 -9.61 -17.62 -11.72
CA ASP A 27 -8.86 -16.36 -11.67
C ASP A 27 -7.74 -16.49 -10.62
N THR A 28 -6.50 -16.53 -11.12
CA THR A 28 -5.31 -16.79 -10.30
C THR A 28 -5.06 -15.65 -9.31
N PHE A 29 -5.44 -14.42 -9.64
CA PHE A 29 -5.35 -13.28 -8.74
C PHE A 29 -6.35 -13.43 -7.58
N LEU A 30 -7.61 -13.78 -7.88
CA LEU A 30 -8.62 -13.98 -6.82
C LEU A 30 -8.23 -15.09 -5.85
N GLN A 31 -7.65 -16.20 -6.34
CA GLN A 31 -7.13 -17.26 -5.48
C GLN A 31 -5.98 -16.79 -4.60
N PHE A 32 -5.03 -16.04 -5.18
CA PHE A 32 -3.90 -15.49 -4.43
C PHE A 32 -4.40 -14.55 -3.33
N MET A 33 -5.28 -13.61 -3.65
CA MET A 33 -5.87 -12.67 -2.69
C MET A 33 -6.67 -13.38 -1.60
N ASN A 34 -7.43 -14.43 -1.93
CA ASN A 34 -8.13 -15.23 -0.93
C ASN A 34 -7.16 -15.92 0.05
N THR A 35 -6.00 -16.36 -0.44
CA THR A 35 -4.94 -16.89 0.43
C THR A 35 -4.36 -15.79 1.32
N ILE A 36 -4.07 -14.61 0.76
CA ILE A 36 -3.59 -13.44 1.53
C ILE A 36 -4.57 -13.06 2.65
N PHE A 37 -5.88 -12.96 2.37
CA PHE A 37 -6.89 -12.67 3.39
C PHE A 37 -7.07 -13.80 4.42
N LYS A 38 -6.79 -15.07 4.06
CA LYS A 38 -6.77 -16.16 5.03
C LYS A 38 -5.60 -16.04 6.00
N TRP A 39 -4.40 -15.75 5.49
CA TRP A 39 -3.23 -15.46 6.32
C TRP A 39 -3.45 -14.24 7.20
N ALA A 40 -4.11 -13.20 6.67
CA ALA A 40 -4.37 -11.98 7.41
C ALA A 40 -5.17 -12.15 8.72
N ARG A 41 -5.87 -13.27 8.86
CA ARG A 41 -6.59 -13.62 10.09
C ARG A 41 -5.66 -13.81 11.29
N CYS A 42 -4.42 -14.27 11.08
CA CYS A 42 -3.50 -14.54 12.18
C CYS A 42 -3.12 -13.25 12.94
N PHE A 43 -3.15 -12.09 12.29
CA PHE A 43 -2.85 -10.80 12.89
C PHE A 43 -4.06 -9.86 13.00
N GLY A 44 -5.27 -10.42 13.05
CA GLY A 44 -6.47 -9.67 13.45
C GLY A 44 -7.31 -9.08 12.32
N ILE A 45 -7.19 -9.60 11.08
CA ILE A 45 -8.06 -9.25 9.95
C ILE A 45 -8.99 -10.43 9.64
N ALA A 46 -10.10 -10.53 10.36
CA ALA A 46 -11.01 -11.68 10.30
C ALA A 46 -11.84 -11.74 9.00
N GLY A 47 -12.44 -10.61 8.61
CA GLY A 47 -13.39 -10.55 7.49
C GLY A 47 -14.60 -11.46 7.73
N PHE A 48 -15.12 -12.13 6.70
CA PHE A 48 -16.14 -13.18 6.90
C PHE A 48 -15.48 -14.53 7.25
N SER A 49 -15.21 -14.74 8.54
CA SER A 49 -14.64 -15.98 9.11
C SER A 49 -15.49 -16.50 10.28
N SER A 50 -15.08 -17.64 10.86
CA SER A 50 -15.73 -18.20 12.06
C SER A 50 -15.69 -17.23 13.25
N MET A 51 -16.58 -17.44 14.22
CA MET A 51 -16.73 -16.60 15.41
C MET A 51 -15.41 -16.45 16.19
N LEU A 52 -14.60 -17.50 16.29
CA LEU A 52 -13.29 -17.45 16.96
C LEU A 52 -12.35 -16.42 16.35
N TRP A 53 -12.27 -16.35 15.01
CA TRP A 53 -11.44 -15.34 14.33
C TRP A 53 -11.98 -13.92 14.54
N GLN A 54 -13.29 -13.74 14.69
CA GLN A 54 -13.87 -12.43 15.02
C GLN A 54 -13.50 -11.98 16.43
N ILE A 55 -13.58 -12.90 17.39
CA ILE A 55 -13.20 -12.64 18.78
C ILE A 55 -11.70 -12.28 18.84
N TRP A 56 -10.87 -13.02 18.12
CA TRP A 56 -9.44 -12.73 17.99
C TRP A 56 -9.18 -11.33 17.42
N ALA A 57 -9.81 -11.00 16.28
CA ALA A 57 -9.64 -9.70 15.66
C ALA A 57 -10.14 -8.55 16.56
N ALA A 58 -11.24 -8.76 17.29
CA ALA A 58 -11.74 -7.81 18.27
C ALA A 58 -10.75 -7.63 19.45
N PHE A 59 -10.16 -8.72 19.95
CA PHE A 59 -9.13 -8.65 20.99
C PHE A 59 -7.91 -7.84 20.53
N VAL A 60 -7.42 -8.09 19.31
CA VAL A 60 -6.32 -7.32 18.72
C VAL A 60 -6.70 -5.84 18.58
N LEU A 61 -7.92 -5.56 18.10
CA LEU A 61 -8.41 -4.20 17.92
C LEU A 61 -8.51 -3.43 19.24
N ILE A 62 -9.05 -4.05 20.28
CA ILE A 62 -9.14 -3.46 21.62
C ILE A 62 -7.74 -3.22 22.18
N SER A 63 -6.82 -4.17 22.02
CA SER A 63 -5.44 -4.04 22.51
C SER A 63 -4.70 -2.87 21.84
N LEU A 64 -4.84 -2.72 20.52
CA LEU A 64 -4.28 -1.58 19.79
C LEU A 64 -4.94 -0.25 20.19
N ALA A 65 -6.27 -0.23 20.34
CA ALA A 65 -7.00 0.95 20.76
C ALA A 65 -6.61 1.42 22.17
N LEU A 66 -6.47 0.50 23.13
CA LEU A 66 -6.01 0.82 24.49
C LEU A 66 -4.59 1.39 24.48
N THR A 67 -3.72 0.80 23.66
CA THR A 67 -2.33 1.26 23.52
C THR A 67 -2.26 2.65 22.90
N GLU A 68 -3.06 2.91 21.86
CA GLU A 68 -3.15 4.22 21.21
C GLU A 68 -3.73 5.29 22.15
N CYS A 69 -4.80 4.98 22.88
CA CYS A 69 -5.35 5.87 23.89
C CYS A 69 -4.29 6.22 24.96
N GLY A 70 -3.52 5.23 25.41
CA GLY A 70 -2.39 5.44 26.33
C GLY A 70 -1.30 6.34 25.74
N ALA A 71 -0.92 6.14 24.48
CA ALA A 71 0.06 6.96 23.79
C ALA A 71 -0.41 8.42 23.63
N ILE A 72 -1.64 8.64 23.17
CA ILE A 72 -2.25 9.98 23.05
C ILE A 72 -2.30 10.67 24.40
N TRP A 73 -2.73 9.96 25.47
CA TRP A 73 -2.78 10.52 26.81
C TRP A 73 -1.40 11.00 27.30
N LYS A 74 -0.34 10.24 27.03
CA LYS A 74 1.04 10.62 27.37
C LYS A 74 1.53 11.81 26.54
N VAL A 75 1.12 11.94 25.27
CA VAL A 75 1.38 13.14 24.45
C VAL A 75 0.70 14.38 25.04
N ILE A 76 -0.59 14.27 25.39
CA ILE A 76 -1.36 15.37 26.02
C ILE A 76 -0.70 15.81 27.33
N LYS A 77 -0.33 14.85 28.19
CA LYS A 77 0.34 15.14 29.46
C LYS A 77 1.68 15.84 29.27
N ALA A 78 2.43 15.49 28.21
CA ALA A 78 3.69 16.14 27.88
C ALA A 78 3.47 17.58 27.38
N LEU A 79 2.49 17.81 26.50
CA LEU A 79 2.17 19.15 25.98
C LEU A 79 1.57 20.07 27.06
N ALA A 80 0.83 19.52 28.02
CA ALA A 80 0.27 20.27 29.15
C ALA A 80 1.31 20.64 30.23
N GLY A 81 2.58 20.23 30.09
CA GLY A 81 3.63 20.48 31.07
C GLY A 81 3.50 19.67 32.38
N TRP A 82 2.57 18.71 32.43
CA TRP A 82 2.32 17.87 33.62
C TRP A 82 3.26 16.67 33.72
N ALA A 83 4.10 16.45 32.72
CA ALA A 83 5.11 15.40 32.73
C ALA A 83 6.33 15.85 33.57
N ARG A 84 6.44 15.37 34.82
CA ARG A 84 7.59 15.63 35.71
C ARG A 84 8.93 15.09 35.18
N ASP A 85 8.91 14.15 34.23
CA ASP A 85 10.09 13.45 33.68
C ASP A 85 10.48 13.91 32.26
N THR A 86 10.50 15.22 31.99
CA THR A 86 11.13 15.74 30.76
C THR A 86 12.66 15.67 30.80
N ALA A 87 13.25 15.42 31.98
CA ALA A 87 14.70 15.49 32.23
C ALA A 87 15.52 14.31 31.66
N ASN A 88 14.92 13.15 31.38
CA ASN A 88 15.63 11.97 30.87
C ASN A 88 15.23 11.65 29.41
N HIS A 89 15.88 12.29 28.44
CA HIS A 89 16.01 11.88 27.02
C HIS A 89 14.76 11.46 26.21
N ARG A 90 13.52 11.72 26.66
CA ARG A 90 12.30 11.33 25.92
C ARG A 90 11.58 12.57 25.38
N SER A 91 12.01 12.99 24.18
CA SER A 91 11.48 14.16 23.49
C SER A 91 9.98 14.03 23.17
N VAL A 92 9.28 15.17 23.04
CA VAL A 92 7.88 15.21 22.56
C VAL A 92 7.75 14.51 21.21
N THR A 93 8.75 14.64 20.35
CA THR A 93 8.86 13.96 19.05
C THR A 93 8.77 12.44 19.18
N ALA A 94 9.46 11.82 20.13
CA ALA A 94 9.40 10.37 20.33
C ALA A 94 8.01 9.91 20.79
N ARG A 95 7.32 10.70 21.63
CA ARG A 95 5.95 10.41 22.05
C ARG A 95 4.95 10.50 20.90
N PHE A 96 5.09 11.55 20.09
CA PHE A 96 4.24 11.74 18.92
C PHE A 96 4.48 10.67 17.85
N ALA A 97 5.74 10.26 17.63
CA ALA A 97 6.10 9.14 16.76
C ALA A 97 5.42 7.83 17.17
N GLY A 98 5.44 7.50 18.47
CA GLY A 98 4.78 6.32 19.00
C GLY A 98 3.25 6.33 18.85
N ALA A 99 2.61 7.48 19.10
CA ALA A 99 1.17 7.64 18.85
C ALA A 99 0.83 7.50 17.36
N MET A 100 1.59 8.16 16.47
CA MET A 100 1.36 8.03 15.03
C MET A 100 1.56 6.60 14.50
N PHE A 101 2.44 5.82 15.12
CA PHE A 101 2.65 4.41 14.78
C PHE A 101 1.43 3.57 15.10
N TYR A 102 0.92 3.66 16.33
CA TYR A 102 -0.25 2.90 16.73
C TYR A 102 -1.53 3.41 16.07
N ALA A 103 -1.65 4.71 15.79
CA ALA A 103 -2.70 5.26 14.93
C ALA A 103 -2.68 4.65 13.52
N ALA A 104 -1.50 4.50 12.90
CA ALA A 104 -1.34 3.87 11.59
C ALA A 104 -1.80 2.42 11.61
N SER A 105 -1.36 1.64 12.60
CA SER A 105 -1.70 0.23 12.74
C SER A 105 -3.17 -0.01 13.08
N LEU A 106 -3.75 0.81 13.97
CA LEU A 106 -5.17 0.74 14.33
C LEU A 106 -6.04 1.07 13.11
N THR A 107 -5.69 2.12 12.37
CA THR A 107 -6.38 2.51 11.12
C THR A 107 -6.25 1.40 10.07
N SER A 108 -5.06 0.85 9.89
CA SER A 108 -4.80 -0.29 9.00
C SER A 108 -5.71 -1.48 9.34
N GLN A 109 -5.81 -1.85 10.62
CA GLN A 109 -6.63 -2.96 11.05
C GLN A 109 -8.11 -2.73 10.72
N ILE A 110 -8.67 -1.58 11.11
CA ILE A 110 -10.08 -1.24 10.90
C ILE A 110 -10.42 -1.28 9.40
N LEU A 111 -9.60 -0.61 8.58
CA LEU A 111 -9.88 -0.48 7.16
C LEU A 111 -9.64 -1.79 6.39
N CYS A 112 -8.56 -2.52 6.69
CA CYS A 112 -8.31 -3.81 6.04
C CYS A 112 -9.32 -4.87 6.48
N TRP A 113 -9.80 -4.85 7.72
CA TRP A 113 -10.91 -5.72 8.16
C TRP A 113 -12.19 -5.38 7.41
N ARG A 114 -12.55 -4.11 7.30
CA ARG A 114 -13.70 -3.66 6.49
C ARG A 114 -13.57 -4.09 5.02
N LEU A 115 -12.38 -4.00 4.43
CA LEU A 115 -12.12 -4.47 3.07
C LEU A 115 -12.26 -5.99 2.98
N SER A 116 -11.73 -6.76 3.93
CA SER A 116 -11.84 -8.21 3.98
C SER A 116 -13.30 -8.68 4.02
N TYR A 117 -14.19 -7.96 4.72
CA TYR A 117 -15.63 -8.20 4.63
C TYR A 117 -16.17 -7.94 3.22
N ARG A 118 -15.91 -6.75 2.65
CA ARG A 118 -16.41 -6.36 1.32
C ARG A 118 -15.79 -7.19 0.18
N TRP A 119 -14.64 -7.83 0.42
CA TRP A 119 -13.89 -8.57 -0.57
C TRP A 119 -14.71 -9.66 -1.25
N ARG A 120 -15.60 -10.36 -0.54
CA ARG A 120 -16.47 -11.38 -1.17
C ARG A 120 -17.33 -10.80 -2.28
N ALA A 121 -17.95 -9.65 -2.04
CA ALA A 121 -18.77 -8.97 -3.04
C ALA A 121 -17.93 -8.41 -4.19
N LEU A 122 -16.74 -7.86 -3.87
CA LEU A 122 -15.79 -7.36 -4.86
C LEU A 122 -15.23 -8.48 -5.74
N ALA A 123 -14.84 -9.62 -5.17
CA ALA A 123 -14.34 -10.79 -5.88
C ALA A 123 -15.41 -11.41 -6.79
N LYS A 124 -16.68 -11.45 -6.35
CA LYS A 124 -17.79 -11.87 -7.21
C LYS A 124 -17.96 -10.94 -8.41
N TYR A 125 -17.89 -9.63 -8.18
CA TYR A 125 -17.97 -8.65 -9.26
C TYR A 125 -16.73 -8.71 -10.18
N TRP A 126 -15.54 -8.89 -9.63
CA TRP A 126 -14.31 -9.10 -10.38
C TRP A 126 -14.40 -10.32 -11.31
N ALA A 127 -14.88 -11.45 -10.77
CA ALA A 127 -15.08 -12.68 -11.52
C ALA A 127 -16.15 -12.52 -12.63
N SER A 128 -17.23 -11.76 -12.38
CA SER A 128 -18.24 -11.51 -13.40
C SER A 128 -17.70 -10.65 -14.54
N VAL A 129 -16.85 -9.66 -14.24
CA VAL A 129 -16.14 -8.87 -15.26
C VAL A 129 -15.16 -9.79 -16.02
N GLU A 130 -14.40 -10.66 -15.34
CA GLU A 130 -13.49 -11.63 -16.01
C GLU A 130 -14.23 -12.56 -16.98
N TRP A 131 -15.40 -13.06 -16.59
CA TRP A 131 -16.19 -13.95 -17.44
C TRP A 131 -16.61 -13.28 -18.75
N VAL A 132 -16.99 -12.00 -18.70
CA VAL A 132 -17.30 -11.23 -19.91
C VAL A 132 -16.05 -11.02 -20.78
N LEU A 133 -14.87 -10.91 -20.17
CA LEU A 133 -13.60 -10.74 -20.88
C LEU A 133 -13.09 -12.02 -21.55
N ASN A 134 -13.80 -13.16 -21.46
CA ASN A 134 -13.43 -14.41 -22.13
C ASN A 134 -13.66 -14.36 -23.66
N ILE A 135 -13.16 -13.29 -24.27
CA ILE A 135 -12.96 -13.15 -25.69
C ILE A 135 -11.76 -14.02 -26.03
N LYS A 136 -11.86 -14.83 -27.10
CA LYS A 136 -10.80 -15.71 -27.62
C LYS A 136 -9.41 -15.04 -27.71
N TYR A 137 -9.37 -13.72 -27.84
CA TYR A 137 -8.17 -12.90 -28.04
C TYR A 137 -7.55 -12.32 -26.75
N VAL A 138 -8.17 -12.49 -25.58
CA VAL A 138 -7.62 -11.99 -24.30
C VAL A 138 -6.87 -13.12 -23.60
N SER A 139 -5.59 -13.28 -23.93
CA SER A 139 -4.74 -14.31 -23.33
C SER A 139 -4.62 -14.15 -21.81
N PRO A 140 -4.58 -15.25 -21.03
CA PRO A 140 -4.29 -15.20 -19.60
C PRO A 140 -2.88 -14.68 -19.31
N ASP A 141 -2.73 -14.00 -18.17
CA ASP A 141 -1.43 -13.56 -17.67
C ASP A 141 -0.79 -14.64 -16.80
N HIS A 142 -0.06 -15.55 -17.44
CA HIS A 142 0.59 -16.68 -16.77
C HIS A 142 1.70 -16.25 -15.77
N GLY A 143 2.25 -15.05 -15.93
CA GLY A 143 3.30 -14.51 -15.07
C GLY A 143 2.79 -13.79 -13.83
N LEU A 144 1.48 -13.50 -13.74
CA LEU A 144 0.90 -12.71 -12.65
C LEU A 144 1.18 -13.33 -11.27
N LYS A 145 0.92 -14.63 -11.10
CA LYS A 145 1.12 -15.32 -9.81
C LYS A 145 2.56 -15.20 -9.30
N LYS A 146 3.54 -15.38 -10.20
CA LYS A 146 4.97 -15.29 -9.87
C LYS A 146 5.33 -13.88 -9.44
N ARG A 147 4.84 -12.86 -10.14
CA ARG A 147 5.07 -11.45 -9.78
C ARG A 147 4.41 -11.07 -8.45
N LEU A 148 3.17 -11.49 -8.21
CA LEU A 148 2.49 -11.26 -6.92
C LEU A 148 3.25 -11.92 -5.76
N LEU A 149 3.71 -13.16 -5.94
CA LEU A 149 4.51 -13.85 -4.93
C LEU A 149 5.85 -13.16 -4.68
N ALA A 150 6.56 -12.76 -5.74
CA ALA A 150 7.86 -12.10 -5.64
C ALA A 150 7.77 -10.77 -4.87
N VAL A 151 6.78 -9.93 -5.18
CA VAL A 151 6.57 -8.65 -4.48
C VAL A 151 6.17 -8.90 -3.03
N THR A 152 5.26 -9.83 -2.76
CA THR A 152 4.87 -10.17 -1.39
C THR A 152 6.08 -10.65 -0.57
N ALA A 153 6.90 -11.52 -1.15
CA ALA A 153 8.11 -12.03 -0.52
C ALA A 153 9.11 -10.88 -0.25
N PHE A 154 9.38 -10.04 -1.25
CA PHE A 154 10.27 -8.88 -1.10
C PHE A 154 9.84 -7.91 0.01
N MET A 155 8.55 -7.55 0.03
CA MET A 155 8.02 -6.65 1.05
C MET A 155 8.01 -7.29 2.45
N ALA A 156 7.68 -8.57 2.55
CA ALA A 156 7.70 -9.28 3.82
C ALA A 156 9.13 -9.44 4.36
N THR A 157 10.09 -9.84 3.52
CA THR A 157 11.48 -10.01 3.94
C THR A 157 12.10 -8.67 4.36
N GLY A 158 11.91 -7.61 3.59
CA GLY A 158 12.43 -6.30 3.97
C GLY A 158 11.82 -5.77 5.27
N ALA A 159 10.51 -5.98 5.49
CA ALA A 159 9.88 -5.65 6.77
C ALA A 159 10.45 -6.46 7.95
N THR A 160 10.73 -7.75 7.75
CA THR A 160 11.36 -8.57 8.81
C THR A 160 12.81 -8.16 9.10
N ILE A 161 13.59 -7.81 8.07
CA ILE A 161 14.98 -7.37 8.22
C ILE A 161 15.01 -6.02 8.94
N GLU A 162 14.14 -5.08 8.54
CA GLU A 162 14.05 -3.77 9.18
C GLU A 162 13.66 -3.90 10.66
N HIS A 163 12.67 -4.74 10.98
CA HIS A 163 12.27 -4.98 12.36
C HIS A 163 13.39 -5.62 13.19
N LEU A 164 14.11 -6.60 12.63
CA LEU A 164 15.25 -7.23 13.30
C LEU A 164 16.39 -6.22 13.55
N MET A 165 16.71 -5.39 12.56
CA MET A 165 17.71 -4.33 12.71
C MET A 165 17.28 -3.30 13.75
N SER A 166 15.99 -2.97 13.83
CA SER A 166 15.45 -2.06 14.85
C SER A 166 15.67 -2.58 16.27
N ILE A 167 15.43 -3.88 16.49
CA ILE A 167 15.69 -4.54 17.77
C ILE A 167 17.19 -4.45 18.10
N LEU A 168 18.06 -4.85 17.17
CA LEU A 168 19.52 -4.86 17.37
C LEU A 168 20.08 -3.46 17.64
N ALA A 169 19.64 -2.46 16.88
CA ALA A 169 20.06 -1.07 17.06
C ALA A 169 19.61 -0.49 18.41
N THR A 170 18.48 -0.97 18.96
CA THR A 170 17.95 -0.50 20.24
C THR A 170 18.65 -1.16 21.43
N THR A 171 18.93 -2.47 21.34
CA THR A 171 19.49 -3.25 22.45
C THR A 171 21.01 -3.17 22.52
N GLY A 172 21.69 -3.00 21.38
CA GLY A 172 23.14 -3.21 21.28
C GLY A 172 23.49 -4.71 21.23
N ILE A 173 24.66 -5.02 20.69
CA ILE A 173 25.14 -6.41 20.51
C ILE A 173 25.60 -7.01 21.84
N ASP A 174 26.10 -6.18 22.76
CA ASP A 174 26.73 -6.63 24.02
C ASP A 174 25.74 -6.77 25.19
N CYS A 175 24.43 -6.67 24.94
CA CYS A 175 23.41 -6.74 25.99
C CYS A 175 23.16 -8.19 26.45
N PRO A 176 23.25 -8.51 27.75
CA PRO A 176 23.00 -9.87 28.24
C PRO A 176 21.54 -10.27 28.02
N PHE A 177 21.31 -11.54 27.66
CA PHE A 177 19.99 -12.06 27.27
C PHE A 177 18.87 -11.80 28.30
N SER A 178 19.22 -11.77 29.59
CA SER A 178 18.30 -11.44 30.69
C SER A 178 17.73 -10.03 30.62
N ASP A 179 18.46 -9.09 30.04
CA ASP A 179 18.15 -7.66 30.02
C ASP A 179 17.76 -7.13 28.64
N ILE A 180 17.94 -7.91 27.57
CA ILE A 180 17.54 -7.55 26.19
C ILE A 180 16.08 -7.12 26.16
N LEU A 181 15.19 -7.92 26.76
CA LEU A 181 13.75 -7.69 26.70
C LEU A 181 13.33 -6.44 27.48
N LYS A 182 13.93 -6.22 28.66
CA LYS A 182 13.73 -5.00 29.47
C LYS A 182 14.23 -3.77 28.72
N THR A 183 15.44 -3.84 28.18
CA THR A 183 16.11 -2.75 27.48
C THR A 183 15.36 -2.37 26.20
N TYR A 184 14.94 -3.37 25.41
CA TYR A 184 14.14 -3.14 24.22
C TYR A 184 12.83 -2.46 24.57
N VAL A 185 12.04 -2.99 25.52
CA VAL A 185 10.73 -2.41 25.88
C VAL A 185 10.87 -0.99 26.41
N LEU A 186 11.82 -0.72 27.30
CA LEU A 186 12.01 0.61 27.89
C LEU A 186 12.53 1.65 26.89
N LYS A 187 13.40 1.25 25.95
CA LYS A 187 13.93 2.16 24.93
C LYS A 187 12.96 2.37 23.77
N SER A 188 12.41 1.30 23.19
CA SER A 188 11.51 1.39 22.02
C SER A 188 10.10 1.88 22.37
N HIS A 189 9.60 1.50 23.55
CA HIS A 189 8.26 1.89 24.03
C HIS A 189 8.33 2.84 25.22
N GLY A 190 9.46 3.54 25.40
CA GLY A 190 9.63 4.55 26.46
C GLY A 190 8.64 5.72 26.37
N PHE A 191 8.00 5.91 25.21
CA PHE A 191 6.89 6.84 25.06
C PHE A 191 5.61 6.38 25.78
N LEU A 192 5.42 5.07 25.91
CA LEU A 192 4.26 4.43 26.53
C LEU A 192 4.53 4.12 28.01
N LEU A 193 5.72 3.60 28.33
CA LEU A 193 6.10 3.13 29.65
C LEU A 193 7.26 3.93 30.24
N LEU A 194 7.04 4.53 31.41
CA LEU A 194 8.13 5.09 32.23
C LEU A 194 8.92 3.95 32.90
N ASP A 195 10.18 4.20 33.24
CA ASP A 195 11.03 3.18 33.91
C ASP A 195 10.41 2.70 35.24
N GLN A 196 9.73 3.60 35.94
CA GLN A 196 9.01 3.29 37.19
C GLN A 196 7.72 2.51 36.97
N GLU A 197 7.16 2.53 35.76
CA GLU A 197 5.94 1.80 35.39
C GLU A 197 6.26 0.38 34.89
N TYR A 198 7.55 0.05 34.70
CA TYR A 198 7.97 -1.23 34.16
C TYR A 198 8.01 -2.34 35.22
N TYR A 199 7.32 -3.45 34.92
CA TYR A 199 7.44 -4.71 35.64
C TYR A 199 7.43 -5.88 34.65
N LYS A 200 8.08 -7.01 34.97
CA LYS A 200 8.37 -8.10 34.01
C LYS A 200 7.14 -8.61 33.23
N MET A 201 5.95 -8.59 33.83
CA MET A 201 4.71 -9.09 33.20
C MET A 201 4.09 -8.12 32.19
N ILE A 202 4.50 -6.84 32.13
CA ILE A 202 4.01 -5.89 31.12
C ILE A 202 4.69 -6.06 29.76
N ALA A 203 5.89 -6.65 29.75
CA ALA A 203 6.70 -6.75 28.54
C ALA A 203 6.08 -7.69 27.47
N PRO A 204 5.57 -8.90 27.78
CA PRO A 204 4.98 -9.77 26.76
C PRO A 204 3.76 -9.15 26.05
N PRO A 205 2.79 -8.52 26.74
CA PRO A 205 1.69 -7.81 26.08
C PRO A 205 2.15 -6.67 25.16
N VAL A 206 3.11 -5.86 25.60
CA VAL A 206 3.65 -4.75 24.79
C VAL A 206 4.33 -5.26 23.53
N LEU A 207 5.17 -6.29 23.66
CA LEU A 207 5.82 -6.93 22.52
C LEU A 207 4.80 -7.53 21.55
N PHE A 208 3.77 -8.20 22.08
CA PHE A 208 2.69 -8.75 21.28
C PHE A 208 1.98 -7.67 20.46
N VAL A 209 1.53 -6.58 21.10
CA VAL A 209 0.84 -5.48 20.42
C VAL A 209 1.75 -4.79 19.41
N SER A 210 3.02 -4.56 19.77
CA SER A 210 4.02 -3.94 18.89
C SER A 210 4.29 -4.76 17.62
N ASN A 211 4.47 -6.08 17.77
CA ASN A 211 4.68 -6.97 16.62
C ASN A 211 3.46 -6.99 15.69
N ILE A 212 2.25 -7.08 16.26
CA ILE A 212 1.01 -7.03 15.47
C ILE A 212 0.86 -5.67 14.78
N ALA A 213 1.19 -4.57 15.45
CA ALA A 213 1.17 -3.23 14.87
C ALA A 213 2.11 -3.12 13.66
N THR A 214 3.35 -3.62 13.77
CA THR A 214 4.33 -3.65 12.67
C THR A 214 3.83 -4.48 11.49
N ILE A 215 3.24 -5.66 11.75
CA ILE A 215 2.67 -6.52 10.71
C ILE A 215 1.52 -5.79 9.99
N LEU A 216 0.60 -5.19 10.73
CA LEU A 216 -0.56 -4.48 10.16
C LEU A 216 -0.15 -3.27 9.30
N TRP A 217 0.83 -2.49 9.74
CA TRP A 217 1.32 -1.35 8.96
C TRP A 217 1.96 -1.82 7.65
N ASN A 218 2.78 -2.86 7.66
CA ASN A 218 3.36 -3.39 6.42
C ASN A 218 2.32 -4.10 5.53
N PHE A 219 1.33 -4.75 6.13
CA PHE A 219 0.32 -5.52 5.41
C PHE A 219 -0.57 -4.64 4.52
N GLN A 220 -1.01 -3.46 4.98
CA GLN A 220 -1.85 -2.58 4.14
C GLN A 220 -1.13 -2.18 2.85
N ASP A 221 0.18 -1.95 2.90
CA ASP A 221 1.00 -1.56 1.74
C ASP A 221 1.11 -2.71 0.74
N ILE A 222 1.37 -3.93 1.25
CA ILE A 222 1.34 -5.15 0.43
C ILE A 222 -0.02 -5.31 -0.24
N LEU A 223 -1.11 -5.14 0.51
CA LEU A 223 -2.46 -5.27 0.00
C LEU A 223 -2.73 -4.25 -1.12
N ILE A 224 -2.25 -3.02 -0.97
CA ILE A 224 -2.36 -1.98 -1.98
C ILE A 224 -1.66 -2.37 -3.27
N VAL A 225 -0.40 -2.81 -3.17
CA VAL A 225 0.40 -3.21 -4.33
C VAL A 225 -0.25 -4.39 -5.05
N LEU A 226 -0.69 -5.42 -4.34
CA LEU A 226 -1.29 -6.61 -4.94
C LEU A 226 -2.57 -6.31 -5.71
N ILE A 227 -3.51 -5.55 -5.11
CA ILE A 227 -4.75 -5.17 -5.78
C ILE A 227 -4.44 -4.35 -7.04
N SER A 228 -3.47 -3.43 -6.94
CA SER A 228 -3.07 -2.58 -8.06
C SER A 228 -2.46 -3.40 -9.20
N MET A 229 -1.57 -4.35 -8.89
CA MET A 229 -1.01 -5.28 -9.87
C MET A 229 -2.08 -6.14 -10.56
N GLY A 230 -3.10 -6.60 -9.82
CA GLY A 230 -4.23 -7.32 -10.39
C GLY A 230 -5.01 -6.49 -11.40
N LEU A 231 -5.28 -5.22 -11.09
CA LEU A 231 -5.98 -4.29 -11.98
C LEU A 231 -5.13 -3.96 -13.21
N THR A 232 -3.85 -3.69 -13.01
CA THR A 232 -2.87 -3.41 -14.07
C THR A 232 -2.73 -4.59 -15.03
N SER A 233 -2.64 -5.82 -14.52
CA SER A 233 -2.55 -7.03 -15.35
C SER A 233 -3.77 -7.17 -16.28
N ARG A 234 -4.97 -6.83 -15.82
CA ARG A 234 -6.17 -6.86 -16.65
C ARG A 234 -6.13 -5.83 -17.77
N TYR A 235 -5.73 -4.59 -17.48
CA TYR A 235 -5.52 -3.61 -18.53
C TYR A 235 -4.44 -4.04 -19.51
N HIS A 236 -3.33 -4.58 -19.02
CA HIS A 236 -2.25 -5.09 -19.87
C HIS A 236 -2.77 -6.15 -20.86
N ARG A 237 -3.58 -7.11 -20.41
CA ARG A 237 -4.22 -8.11 -21.28
C ARG A 237 -5.16 -7.48 -22.32
N LEU A 238 -5.94 -6.47 -21.94
CA LEU A 238 -6.80 -5.73 -22.86
C LEU A 238 -6.00 -4.95 -23.91
N ASN A 239 -4.90 -4.32 -23.50
CA ASN A 239 -3.99 -3.60 -24.39
C ASN A 239 -3.34 -4.55 -25.41
N MET A 240 -2.91 -5.74 -24.96
CA MET A 240 -2.35 -6.78 -25.83
C MET A 240 -3.38 -7.31 -26.82
N CYS A 241 -4.64 -7.45 -26.40
CA CYS A 241 -5.76 -7.80 -27.29
C CYS A 241 -5.93 -6.76 -28.40
N VAL A 242 -5.99 -5.46 -28.04
CA VAL A 242 -6.07 -4.35 -29.02
C VAL A 242 -4.88 -4.38 -29.97
N ALA A 243 -3.66 -4.52 -29.46
CA ALA A 243 -2.45 -4.56 -30.29
C ALA A 243 -2.48 -5.74 -31.28
N THR A 244 -2.91 -6.92 -30.83
CA THR A 244 -3.04 -8.11 -31.67
C THR A 244 -4.08 -7.91 -32.76
N VAL A 245 -5.27 -7.42 -32.40
CA VAL A 245 -6.35 -7.16 -33.36
C VAL A 245 -5.93 -6.12 -34.40
N CYS A 246 -5.31 -5.00 -33.98
CA CYS A 246 -4.79 -4.00 -34.91
C CYS A 246 -3.74 -4.58 -35.88
N SER A 247 -2.83 -5.43 -35.37
CA SER A 247 -1.81 -6.09 -36.20
C SER A 247 -2.43 -7.04 -37.24
N GLU A 248 -3.40 -7.86 -36.84
CA GLU A 248 -4.07 -8.80 -37.77
C GLU A 248 -4.88 -8.05 -38.83
N LEU A 249 -5.60 -6.99 -38.46
CA LEU A 249 -6.28 -6.12 -39.41
C LEU A 249 -5.32 -5.48 -40.41
N HIS A 250 -4.10 -5.12 -39.98
CA HIS A 250 -3.10 -4.55 -40.89
C HIS A 250 -2.61 -5.56 -41.95
N LYS A 251 -2.67 -6.86 -41.66
CA LYS A 251 -2.28 -7.95 -42.58
C LYS A 251 -3.41 -8.33 -43.53
N GLU A 252 -4.67 -8.12 -43.17
CA GLU A 252 -5.82 -8.41 -44.03
C GLU A 252 -5.81 -7.54 -45.30
N ARG A 253 -5.73 -8.18 -46.47
CA ARG A 253 -5.72 -7.52 -47.79
C ARG A 253 -7.10 -7.48 -48.48
N LYS A 254 -8.06 -8.29 -48.03
CA LYS A 254 -9.37 -8.43 -48.70
C LYS A 254 -10.49 -7.89 -47.82
N TRP A 255 -11.15 -6.85 -48.32
CA TRP A 255 -12.38 -6.31 -47.74
C TRP A 255 -13.59 -7.17 -48.15
N SER A 256 -14.50 -7.42 -47.20
CA SER A 256 -15.79 -8.07 -47.43
C SER A 256 -16.80 -7.51 -46.42
N LYS A 257 -18.06 -7.35 -46.84
CA LYS A 257 -19.14 -6.83 -46.01
C LYS A 257 -19.38 -7.66 -44.73
N ASP A 258 -19.23 -8.98 -44.83
CA ASP A 258 -19.36 -9.88 -43.67
C ASP A 258 -18.22 -9.68 -42.65
N ASN A 259 -17.01 -9.40 -43.13
CA ASN A 259 -15.86 -9.10 -42.28
C ASN A 259 -16.03 -7.75 -41.57
N GLU A 260 -16.61 -6.75 -42.24
CA GLU A 260 -16.88 -5.44 -41.64
C GLU A 260 -17.86 -5.54 -40.45
N ILE A 261 -18.97 -6.27 -40.63
CA ILE A 261 -19.96 -6.48 -39.55
C ILE A 261 -19.30 -7.19 -38.36
N LEU A 262 -18.50 -8.23 -38.62
CA LEU A 262 -17.77 -8.96 -37.59
C LEU A 262 -16.76 -8.08 -36.85
N GLN A 263 -16.04 -7.22 -37.57
CA GLN A 263 -15.08 -6.26 -37.00
C GLN A 263 -15.79 -5.25 -36.08
N VAL A 264 -16.91 -4.66 -36.51
CA VAL A 264 -17.70 -3.75 -35.67
C VAL A 264 -18.17 -4.45 -34.39
N TYR A 265 -18.66 -5.69 -34.50
CA TYR A 265 -19.07 -6.47 -33.34
C TYR A 265 -17.89 -6.75 -32.39
N LEU A 266 -16.72 -7.11 -32.93
CA LEU A 266 -15.50 -7.34 -32.14
C LEU A 266 -15.06 -6.07 -31.40
N TRP A 267 -14.98 -4.93 -32.09
CA TRP A 267 -14.59 -3.66 -31.48
C TRP A 267 -15.58 -3.19 -30.42
N ARG A 268 -16.89 -3.39 -30.64
CA ARG A 268 -17.90 -3.17 -29.61
C ARG A 268 -17.63 -4.00 -28.37
N LYS A 269 -17.27 -5.28 -28.52
CA LYS A 269 -16.93 -6.17 -27.39
C LYS A 269 -15.66 -5.73 -26.66
N ILE A 270 -14.64 -5.28 -27.39
CA ILE A 270 -13.43 -4.70 -26.79
C ILE A 270 -13.78 -3.42 -26.00
N ARG A 271 -14.60 -2.52 -26.56
CA ARG A 271 -15.02 -1.31 -25.86
C ARG A 271 -15.83 -1.62 -24.59
N GLU A 272 -16.81 -2.52 -24.67
CA GLU A 272 -17.57 -3.00 -23.52
C GLU A 272 -16.65 -3.58 -22.43
N ALA A 273 -15.59 -4.29 -22.82
CA ALA A 273 -14.57 -4.81 -21.93
C ALA A 273 -13.80 -3.71 -21.18
N TYR A 274 -13.35 -2.65 -21.87
CA TYR A 274 -12.72 -1.48 -21.24
C TYR A 274 -13.67 -0.75 -20.29
N VAL A 275 -14.94 -0.56 -20.66
CA VAL A 275 -15.95 0.06 -19.78
C VAL A 275 -16.11 -0.76 -18.49
N LYS A 276 -16.27 -2.08 -18.60
CA LYS A 276 -16.43 -2.95 -17.43
C LYS A 276 -15.17 -2.98 -16.56
N GLN A 277 -13.99 -2.91 -17.16
CA GLN A 277 -12.73 -2.77 -16.43
C GLN A 277 -12.64 -1.43 -15.69
N ALA A 278 -13.03 -0.31 -16.31
CA ALA A 278 -13.08 0.99 -15.67
C ALA A 278 -14.04 1.01 -14.47
N LEU A 279 -15.23 0.41 -14.64
CA LEU A 279 -16.21 0.26 -13.55
C LEU A 279 -15.67 -0.60 -12.40
N LEU A 280 -14.89 -1.64 -12.69
CA LEU A 280 -14.22 -2.46 -11.69
C LEU A 280 -13.21 -1.65 -10.88
N VAL A 281 -12.35 -0.86 -11.53
CA VAL A 281 -11.42 0.04 -10.83
C VAL A 281 -12.17 0.99 -9.91
N ARG A 282 -13.20 1.67 -10.41
CA ARG A 282 -14.01 2.62 -9.60
C ARG A 282 -14.68 1.94 -8.40
N LYS A 283 -15.21 0.73 -8.59
CA LYS A 283 -15.86 -0.03 -7.52
C LYS A 283 -14.88 -0.54 -6.46
N ILE A 284 -13.65 -0.86 -6.85
CA ILE A 284 -12.60 -1.21 -5.88
C ILE A 284 -12.12 0.04 -5.16
N ASN A 285 -11.86 1.13 -5.88
CA ASN A 285 -11.44 2.41 -5.33
C ASN A 285 -12.42 2.93 -4.26
N SER A 286 -13.74 2.74 -4.42
CA SER A 286 -14.72 3.15 -3.40
C SER A 286 -14.64 2.34 -2.09
N ALA A 287 -14.13 1.11 -2.13
CA ALA A 287 -13.91 0.29 -0.94
C ALA A 287 -12.51 0.48 -0.33
N PHE A 288 -11.56 0.94 -1.14
CA PHE A 288 -10.12 0.88 -0.85
C PHE A 288 -9.46 2.26 -0.74
N GLY A 289 -10.07 3.33 -1.26
CA GLY A 289 -9.48 4.67 -1.32
C GLY A 289 -9.11 5.25 0.05
N LEU A 290 -9.82 4.85 1.11
CA LEU A 290 -9.45 5.20 2.49
C LEU A 290 -8.15 4.54 2.95
N ILE A 291 -7.94 3.26 2.62
CA ILE A 291 -6.69 2.54 2.93
C ILE A 291 -5.54 3.23 2.22
N LEU A 292 -5.73 3.55 0.94
CA LEU A 292 -4.74 4.25 0.13
C LEU A 292 -4.38 5.63 0.70
N LEU A 293 -5.38 6.40 1.14
CA LEU A 293 -5.18 7.72 1.73
C LEU A 293 -4.32 7.64 2.99
N PHE A 294 -4.73 6.82 3.96
CA PHE A 294 -4.04 6.72 5.25
C PHE A 294 -2.68 6.04 5.14
N SER A 295 -2.52 5.00 4.29
CA SER A 295 -1.21 4.39 4.03
C SER A 295 -0.19 5.42 3.52
N ASN A 296 -0.57 6.26 2.55
CA ASN A 296 0.32 7.32 2.06
C ASN A 296 0.58 8.39 3.13
N PHE A 297 -0.45 8.84 3.85
CA PHE A 297 -0.31 9.84 4.90
C PHE A 297 0.69 9.41 5.99
N PHE A 298 0.52 8.21 6.56
CA PHE A 298 1.43 7.70 7.58
C PHE A 298 2.82 7.44 7.00
N SER A 299 2.94 6.88 5.79
CA SER A 299 4.24 6.64 5.16
C SER A 299 5.03 7.94 4.96
N PHE A 300 4.38 9.00 4.49
CA PHE A 300 5.03 10.32 4.38
C PHE A 300 5.39 10.93 5.73
N TYR A 301 4.52 10.81 6.73
CA TYR A 301 4.84 11.24 8.10
C TYR A 301 6.13 10.59 8.60
N PHE A 302 6.27 9.28 8.44
CA PHE A 302 7.44 8.55 8.90
C PHE A 302 8.70 8.82 8.08
N ILE A 303 8.59 9.05 6.77
CA ILE A 303 9.71 9.53 5.94
C ILE A 303 10.21 10.87 6.47
N CYS A 304 9.30 11.84 6.68
CA CYS A 304 9.66 13.15 7.20
C CYS A 304 10.26 13.07 8.60
N LEU A 305 9.70 12.23 9.48
CA LEU A 305 10.21 12.02 10.82
C LEU A 305 11.64 11.44 10.81
N GLN A 306 11.90 10.42 10.01
CA GLN A 306 13.23 9.81 9.92
C GLN A 306 14.27 10.77 9.33
N LEU A 307 13.89 11.59 8.34
CA LEU A 307 14.74 12.66 7.82
C LEU A 307 15.04 13.71 8.89
N PHE A 308 14.02 14.16 9.61
CA PHE A 308 14.17 15.12 10.71
C PHE A 308 15.10 14.60 11.81
N LEU A 309 14.91 13.35 12.25
CA LEU A 309 15.77 12.72 13.25
C LEU A 309 17.20 12.52 12.73
N GLY A 310 17.36 12.16 11.45
CA GLY A 310 18.67 12.01 10.82
C GLY A 310 19.47 13.32 10.78
N ILE A 311 18.81 14.45 10.54
CA ILE A 311 19.43 15.78 10.52
C ILE A 311 19.72 16.27 11.95
N THR A 312 18.69 16.34 12.79
CA THR A 312 18.79 16.97 14.13
C THR A 312 19.62 16.18 15.14
N GLN A 313 19.66 14.86 15.03
CA GLN A 313 20.49 14.02 15.89
C GLN A 313 21.84 13.71 15.25
N GLY A 314 22.20 14.37 14.13
CA GLY A 314 23.55 14.40 13.56
C GLY A 314 24.24 13.04 13.40
N PHE A 315 23.48 11.97 13.14
CA PHE A 315 23.96 10.59 13.24
C PHE A 315 24.89 10.39 14.47
N THR A 316 24.62 10.96 15.64
CA THR A 316 25.53 10.98 16.80
C THR A 316 25.54 9.67 17.61
N GLY A 317 25.04 8.58 17.01
CA GLY A 317 25.03 7.25 17.62
C GLY A 317 26.25 6.39 17.25
N ASP A 318 26.30 5.19 17.81
CA ASP A 318 27.21 4.14 17.37
C ASP A 318 26.99 3.81 15.87
N VAL A 319 28.01 3.29 15.19
CA VAL A 319 28.00 3.00 13.74
C VAL A 319 26.76 2.18 13.35
N PHE A 320 26.34 1.24 14.21
CA PHE A 320 25.14 0.43 14.02
C PHE A 320 23.84 1.25 14.02
N GLN A 321 23.71 2.24 14.90
CA GLN A 321 22.51 3.09 14.98
C GLN A 321 22.40 4.02 13.77
N LYS A 322 23.55 4.53 13.27
CA LYS A 322 23.60 5.32 12.03
C LYS A 322 23.17 4.47 10.83
N MET A 323 23.75 3.27 10.70
CA MET A 323 23.45 2.35 9.62
C MET A 323 21.98 1.93 9.63
N TYR A 324 21.41 1.59 10.79
CA TYR A 324 19.98 1.28 10.92
C TYR A 324 19.11 2.45 10.45
N SER A 325 19.43 3.68 10.86
CA SER A 325 18.64 4.86 10.51
C SER A 325 18.60 5.08 8.99
N ILE A 326 19.72 4.91 8.29
CA ILE A 326 19.81 5.03 6.82
C ILE A 326 19.05 3.89 6.14
N VAL A 327 19.22 2.65 6.60
CA VAL A 327 18.57 1.47 6.01
C VAL A 327 17.06 1.52 6.22
N SER A 328 16.58 1.89 7.41
CA SER A 328 15.15 2.07 7.70
C SER A 328 14.53 3.17 6.82
N LEU A 329 15.25 4.29 6.61
CA LEU A 329 14.81 5.38 5.73
C LEU A 329 14.73 4.92 4.27
N ALA A 330 15.76 4.23 3.79
CA ALA A 330 15.75 3.68 2.45
C ALA A 330 14.60 2.68 2.27
N TRP A 331 14.36 1.82 3.27
CA TRP A 331 13.28 0.83 3.23
C TRP A 331 11.90 1.47 3.15
N ILE A 332 11.60 2.44 4.01
CA ILE A 332 10.29 3.11 3.97
C ILE A 332 10.07 3.89 2.67
N CYS A 333 11.12 4.50 2.12
CA CYS A 333 11.07 5.17 0.82
C CYS A 333 10.78 4.17 -0.31
N VAL A 334 11.53 3.06 -0.39
CA VAL A 334 11.32 2.01 -1.40
C VAL A 334 9.90 1.45 -1.30
N ARG A 335 9.44 1.13 -0.09
CA ARG A 335 8.08 0.63 0.16
C ARG A 335 7.00 1.61 -0.31
N THR A 336 7.16 2.89 0.00
CA THR A 336 6.22 3.95 -0.41
C THR A 336 6.22 4.12 -1.93
N CYS A 337 7.40 4.10 -2.57
CA CYS A 337 7.52 4.12 -4.02
C CYS A 337 6.83 2.91 -4.66
N CYS A 338 6.99 1.70 -4.12
CA CYS A 338 6.27 0.51 -4.62
C CYS A 338 4.76 0.70 -4.57
N VAL A 339 4.21 1.22 -3.47
CA VAL A 339 2.78 1.51 -3.31
C VAL A 339 2.29 2.50 -4.36
N VAL A 340 2.96 3.64 -4.49
CA VAL A 340 2.54 4.71 -5.39
C VAL A 340 2.71 4.31 -6.86
N LEU A 341 3.82 3.67 -7.23
CA LEU A 341 4.07 3.22 -8.60
C LEU A 341 3.08 2.12 -9.02
N ALA A 342 2.78 1.17 -8.14
CA ALA A 342 1.79 0.13 -8.44
C ALA A 342 0.40 0.73 -8.70
N ALA A 343 -0.01 1.73 -7.91
CA ALA A 343 -1.27 2.44 -8.13
C ALA A 343 -1.25 3.28 -9.42
N ALA A 344 -0.15 3.98 -9.70
CA ALA A 344 0.01 4.81 -10.90
C ALA A 344 0.03 4.00 -12.19
N ASP A 345 0.55 2.77 -12.16
CA ASP A 345 0.57 1.88 -13.32
C ASP A 345 -0.83 1.55 -13.84
N ILE A 346 -1.88 1.64 -13.02
CA ILE A 346 -3.26 1.44 -13.48
C ILE A 346 -3.66 2.55 -14.46
N TYR A 347 -3.35 3.80 -14.11
CA TYR A 347 -3.63 4.95 -14.97
C TYR A 347 -2.88 4.84 -16.30
N GLU A 348 -1.58 4.55 -16.25
CA GLU A 348 -0.75 4.38 -17.45
C GLU A 348 -1.27 3.25 -18.35
N ASN A 349 -1.59 2.09 -17.76
CA ASN A 349 -2.09 0.96 -18.54
C ASN A 349 -3.54 1.17 -19.01
N SER A 350 -4.33 2.06 -18.41
CA SER A 350 -5.65 2.42 -18.93
C SER A 350 -5.57 3.15 -20.27
N LYS A 351 -4.49 3.90 -20.51
CA LYS A 351 -4.27 4.70 -21.74
C LYS A 351 -3.37 4.04 -22.77
N ARG A 352 -2.64 2.99 -22.39
CA ARG A 352 -1.60 2.36 -23.21
C ARG A 352 -2.09 1.76 -24.54
N ALA A 353 -3.39 1.53 -24.72
CA ALA A 353 -3.95 1.10 -26.00
C ALA A 353 -4.07 2.21 -27.06
N LEU A 354 -4.08 3.49 -26.66
CA LEU A 354 -4.31 4.63 -27.57
C LEU A 354 -3.38 4.65 -28.79
N PRO A 355 -2.05 4.46 -28.66
CA PRO A 355 -1.16 4.47 -29.82
C PRO A 355 -1.54 3.41 -30.87
N TYR A 356 -1.92 2.20 -30.44
CA TYR A 356 -2.34 1.15 -31.37
C TYR A 356 -3.62 1.51 -32.12
N LEU A 357 -4.55 2.21 -31.45
CA LEU A 357 -5.79 2.66 -32.06
C LEU A 357 -5.54 3.77 -33.08
N TYR A 358 -4.64 4.72 -32.80
CA TYR A 358 -4.33 5.81 -33.74
C TYR A 358 -3.60 5.34 -34.99
N THR A 359 -2.86 4.22 -34.91
CA THR A 359 -2.19 3.62 -36.08
C THR A 359 -3.08 2.72 -36.95
N CYS A 360 -4.37 2.61 -36.65
CA CYS A 360 -5.27 1.75 -37.40
C CYS A 360 -5.50 2.29 -38.82
N ARG A 361 -5.48 1.43 -39.85
CA ARG A 361 -5.68 1.83 -41.25
C ARG A 361 -7.11 2.34 -41.47
N ALA A 362 -7.27 3.40 -42.25
CA ALA A 362 -8.57 4.01 -42.57
C ALA A 362 -9.60 3.00 -43.12
N GLN A 363 -9.17 2.01 -43.91
CA GLN A 363 -10.08 1.01 -44.52
C GLN A 363 -10.78 0.08 -43.51
N PHE A 364 -10.23 -0.06 -42.30
CA PHE A 364 -10.78 -0.89 -41.22
C PHE A 364 -11.22 -0.04 -40.02
N TYR A 365 -11.15 1.29 -40.16
CA TYR A 365 -11.56 2.22 -39.14
C TYR A 365 -13.09 2.23 -39.05
N ASN A 366 -13.62 2.09 -37.84
CA ASN A 366 -15.06 2.07 -37.61
C ASN A 366 -15.43 2.90 -36.38
N ILE A 367 -16.72 3.19 -36.25
CA ILE A 367 -17.26 4.03 -35.18
C ILE A 367 -16.97 3.50 -33.76
N GLU A 368 -16.80 2.19 -33.56
CA GLU A 368 -16.49 1.63 -32.24
C GLU A 368 -15.01 1.84 -31.86
N ILE A 369 -14.10 1.95 -32.84
CA ILE A 369 -12.70 2.34 -32.62
C ILE A 369 -12.63 3.80 -32.18
N GLU A 370 -13.35 4.69 -32.89
CA GLU A 370 -13.43 6.12 -32.54
C GLU A 370 -13.97 6.31 -31.12
N ARG A 371 -15.08 5.65 -30.79
CA ARG A 371 -15.66 5.67 -29.43
C ARG A 371 -14.70 5.13 -28.37
N LEU A 372 -13.89 4.12 -28.71
CA LEU A 372 -12.90 3.59 -27.78
C LEU A 372 -11.74 4.56 -27.60
N GLN A 373 -11.24 5.21 -28.66
CA GLN A 373 -10.22 6.26 -28.57
C GLN A 373 -10.70 7.39 -27.65
N ASP A 374 -11.89 7.90 -27.92
CA ASP A 374 -12.53 8.94 -27.11
C ASP A 374 -12.66 8.53 -25.64
N GLN A 375 -13.09 7.29 -25.39
CA GLN A 375 -13.19 6.75 -24.03
C GLN A 375 -11.84 6.70 -23.33
N LEU A 376 -10.79 6.17 -23.97
CA LEU A 376 -9.47 6.01 -23.34
C LEU A 376 -8.74 7.35 -23.14
N ASP A 377 -8.98 8.32 -24.02
CA ASP A 377 -8.38 9.64 -23.93
C ASP A 377 -9.03 10.46 -22.79
N LYS A 378 -10.37 10.49 -22.76
CA LYS A 378 -11.16 11.34 -21.87
C LYS A 378 -11.43 10.73 -20.50
N ASP A 379 -11.55 9.41 -20.38
CA ASP A 379 -11.86 8.76 -19.10
C ASP A 379 -10.63 8.70 -18.17
N HIS A 380 -10.68 9.43 -17.06
CA HIS A 380 -9.61 9.42 -16.06
C HIS A 380 -9.76 8.25 -15.09
N ILE A 381 -9.06 7.15 -15.38
CA ILE A 381 -9.12 5.93 -14.58
C ILE A 381 -7.86 5.81 -13.71
N ALA A 382 -7.93 6.35 -12.50
CA ALA A 382 -6.87 6.26 -11.50
C ALA A 382 -7.41 5.80 -10.15
N LEU A 383 -6.53 5.21 -9.32
CA LEU A 383 -6.83 5.05 -7.89
C LEU A 383 -6.60 6.38 -7.19
N SER A 384 -7.47 6.68 -6.22
CA SER A 384 -7.49 7.97 -5.54
C SER A 384 -7.63 7.80 -4.03
N GLY A 385 -6.96 8.64 -3.26
CA GLY A 385 -7.23 8.78 -1.82
C GLY A 385 -8.55 9.51 -1.57
N MET A 386 -9.68 8.83 -1.72
CA MET A 386 -11.04 9.42 -1.61
C MET A 386 -11.33 10.64 -2.50
N GLY A 387 -10.59 10.79 -3.61
CA GLY A 387 -10.70 11.96 -4.49
C GLY A 387 -9.89 13.18 -4.05
N PHE A 388 -9.17 13.14 -2.93
CA PHE A 388 -8.24 14.22 -2.55
C PHE A 388 -7.05 14.33 -3.51
N PHE A 389 -6.54 13.18 -3.96
CA PHE A 389 -5.48 13.09 -4.96
C PHE A 389 -5.60 11.79 -5.76
N ASN A 390 -5.16 11.84 -7.01
CA ASN A 390 -5.00 10.67 -7.86
C ASN A 390 -3.54 10.25 -7.84
N LEU A 391 -3.27 8.97 -7.57
CA LEU A 391 -1.91 8.48 -7.57
C LEU A 391 -1.41 8.32 -9.01
N THR A 392 -0.61 9.29 -9.43
CA THR A 392 0.15 9.29 -10.68
C THR A 392 1.64 9.39 -10.37
N ARG A 393 2.50 9.02 -11.33
CA ARG A 393 3.95 9.18 -11.17
C ARG A 393 4.36 10.63 -10.90
N THR A 394 3.59 11.58 -11.41
CA THR A 394 3.78 13.02 -11.17
C THR A 394 3.59 13.39 -9.71
N VAL A 395 2.54 12.87 -9.04
CA VAL A 395 2.30 13.15 -7.62
C VAL A 395 3.43 12.61 -6.74
N LEU A 396 3.99 11.43 -7.07
CA LEU A 396 5.17 10.90 -6.38
C LEU A 396 6.35 11.88 -6.45
N LEU A 397 6.65 12.40 -7.66
CA LEU A 397 7.74 13.33 -7.89
C LEU A 397 7.51 14.67 -7.18
N GLN A 398 6.27 15.16 -7.14
CA GLN A 398 5.91 16.38 -6.42
C GLN A 398 6.11 16.25 -4.91
N VAL A 399 5.68 15.14 -4.31
CA VAL A 399 5.88 14.89 -2.88
C VAL A 399 7.36 14.72 -2.56
N ALA A 400 8.11 13.97 -3.37
CA ALA A 400 9.56 13.82 -3.19
C ALA A 400 10.29 15.17 -3.26
N SER A 401 9.95 16.01 -4.25
CA SER A 401 10.49 17.37 -4.39
C SER A 401 10.16 18.24 -3.18
N SER A 402 8.93 18.16 -2.67
CA SER A 402 8.50 18.90 -1.47
C SER A 402 9.29 18.46 -0.23
N VAL A 403 9.45 17.15 -0.02
CA VAL A 403 10.24 16.59 1.09
C VAL A 403 11.70 17.06 1.01
N ILE A 404 12.33 16.97 -0.17
CA ILE A 404 13.70 17.45 -0.39
C ILE A 404 13.81 18.96 -0.09
N THR A 405 12.84 19.76 -0.54
CA THR A 405 12.81 21.21 -0.28
C THR A 405 12.78 21.50 1.22
N TYR A 406 11.88 20.86 1.97
CA TYR A 406 11.81 21.05 3.42
C TYR A 406 13.08 20.58 4.14
N VAL A 407 13.69 19.48 3.69
CA VAL A 407 14.97 19.01 4.22
C VAL A 407 16.09 20.01 3.98
N LEU A 408 16.21 20.57 2.77
CA LEU A 408 17.21 21.58 2.46
C LEU A 408 17.02 22.84 3.31
N VAL A 409 15.77 23.27 3.50
CA VAL A 409 15.45 24.40 4.39
C VAL A 409 15.88 24.10 5.82
N LEU A 410 15.58 22.90 6.35
CA LEU A 410 15.99 22.50 7.70
C LEU A 410 17.51 22.52 7.88
N VAL A 411 18.26 21.93 6.93
CA VAL A 411 19.74 21.93 6.96
C VAL A 411 20.30 23.35 6.91
N GLN A 412 19.70 24.25 6.11
CA GLN A 412 20.12 25.65 6.05
C GLN A 412 19.86 26.40 7.38
N TYR A 413 18.76 26.11 8.07
CA TYR A 413 18.47 26.71 9.37
C TYR A 413 19.42 26.19 10.46
N ASP A 414 19.74 24.91 10.44
CA ASP A 414 20.67 24.27 11.38
C ASP A 414 22.08 24.87 11.25
N ASN A 415 22.61 24.92 10.03
CA ASN A 415 23.93 25.50 9.74
C ASN A 415 24.03 26.99 10.14
N ARG A 416 22.95 27.76 9.98
CA ARG A 416 22.91 29.17 10.39
C ARG A 416 22.96 29.33 11.92
N GLY A 417 22.36 28.40 12.65
CA GLY A 417 22.44 28.35 14.12
C GLY A 417 23.88 28.12 14.59
N ASP A 418 24.58 27.17 13.96
CA ASP A 418 25.98 26.86 14.25
C ASP A 418 26.93 28.01 13.89
N GLU A 419 26.73 28.68 12.76
CA GLU A 419 27.51 29.86 12.36
C GLU A 419 27.32 31.04 13.33
N GLN A 420 26.09 31.30 13.78
CA GLN A 420 25.80 32.33 14.79
C GLN A 420 26.40 32.00 16.16
N GLN A 421 26.38 30.73 16.55
CA GLN A 421 26.98 30.31 17.82
C GLN A 421 28.51 30.42 17.77
N THR A 422 29.13 30.02 16.65
CA THR A 422 30.59 30.14 16.45
C THR A 422 31.03 31.61 16.45
N THR A 423 30.30 32.50 15.77
CA THR A 423 30.61 33.95 15.78
C THR A 423 30.43 34.57 17.16
N ASN A 424 29.39 34.19 17.91
CA ASN A 424 29.20 34.67 19.30
C ASN A 424 30.31 34.20 20.24
N VAL A 425 30.77 32.95 20.14
CA VAL A 425 31.89 32.42 20.94
C VAL A 425 33.21 33.11 20.56
N THR A 426 33.43 33.36 19.27
CA THR A 426 34.63 34.06 18.80
C THR A 426 34.66 35.51 19.32
N ASN A 427 33.53 36.21 19.27
CA ASN A 427 33.40 37.57 19.80
C ASN A 427 33.53 37.63 21.33
N ALA A 428 33.04 36.62 22.05
CA ALA A 428 33.21 36.49 23.50
C ALA A 428 34.68 36.24 23.89
N ASN A 429 35.43 35.45 23.10
CA ASN A 429 36.85 35.21 23.36
C ASN A 429 37.73 36.42 23.01
N ILE A 430 37.37 37.21 21.98
CA ILE A 430 38.07 38.47 21.68
C ILE A 430 37.89 39.49 22.82
N THR A 431 36.67 39.63 23.34
CA THR A 431 36.39 40.53 24.48
C THR A 431 37.03 40.10 25.80
N LEU A 432 37.23 38.80 26.03
CA LEU A 432 38.00 38.27 27.16
C LEU A 432 39.52 38.49 27.03
N ASN A 433 40.08 38.44 25.82
CA ASN A 433 41.51 38.72 25.60
C ASN A 433 41.84 40.22 25.67
N ASP A 434 40.91 41.11 25.32
CA ASP A 434 41.08 42.56 25.44
C ASP A 434 40.92 43.09 26.89
N THR A 435 40.62 42.21 27.86
CA THR A 435 40.41 42.58 29.28
C THR A 435 41.40 41.97 30.27
N MET A 436 42.43 41.24 29.81
CA MET A 436 43.58 40.89 30.66
C MET A 436 44.78 41.82 30.34
N PRO A 437 45.32 42.54 31.34
CA PRO A 437 46.38 43.54 31.15
C PRO A 437 47.76 42.96 30.84
#